data_AF-A0A0N1PJP9-F1
#
_entry.id   AF-A0A0N1PJP9-F1
#
_cell.length_a   1.000
_cell.length_b   1.000
_cell.length_c   1.000
_cell.angle_alpha   90.00
_cell.angle_beta   90.00
_cell.angle_gamma   90.00
#
_symmetry.space_group_name_H-M   'P 1'
#
loop_
_entity.id
_entity.type
_entity.pdbx_description
1 polymer ?
#
loop_
_entity_poly.entity_id
_entity_poly.type
_entity_poly.pdbx_seq_one_letter_code
_entity_poly.pdbx_strand_id
1 'polypeptide(L)' 'MGHFSKFIKRGSRRIEVNEIKPLFSWSVKHVGFQTPDGTVVLVLFNEGDKRIVSVRCGKKKAVLELEAKSVTTMEFSCVL' A
#
# COMPACT_ATOMS: atom_id res chain seq x y z
N MET A 1 -11.33 9.04 5.40
CA MET A 1 -11.69 9.24 3.98
C MET A 1 -10.59 9.91 3.14
N GLY A 2 -9.83 10.89 3.65
CA GLY A 2 -8.79 11.58 2.87
C GLY A 2 -7.71 10.69 2.24
N HIS A 3 -7.32 9.60 2.91
CA HIS A 3 -6.38 8.59 2.41
C HIS A 3 -6.84 7.80 1.17
N PHE A 4 -8.13 7.90 0.84
CA PHE A 4 -8.75 7.20 -0.29
C PHE A 4 -9.19 8.21 -1.36
N SER A 5 -10.05 9.16 -0.99
CA SER A 5 -10.73 10.05 -1.94
C SER A 5 -9.79 10.99 -2.70
N LYS A 6 -8.62 11.33 -2.14
CA LYS A 6 -7.62 12.18 -2.81
C LYS A 6 -6.87 11.45 -3.93
N PHE A 7 -6.69 10.14 -3.79
CA PHE A 7 -5.73 9.37 -4.59
C PHE A 7 -6.42 8.39 -5.55
N ILE A 8 -7.59 7.88 -5.17
CA ILE A 8 -8.32 6.86 -5.93
C ILE A 8 -9.34 7.55 -6.84
N LYS A 9 -8.92 7.80 -8.08
CA LYS A 9 -9.77 8.42 -9.11
C LYS A 9 -10.88 7.47 -9.58
N ARG A 10 -11.96 8.02 -10.14
CA ARG A 10 -13.00 7.22 -10.80
C ARG A 10 -12.37 6.35 -11.90
N GLY A 11 -12.85 5.13 -12.03
CA GLY A 11 -12.29 4.14 -12.96
C GLY A 11 -11.10 3.36 -12.41
N SER A 12 -10.59 3.69 -11.21
CA SER A 12 -9.57 2.87 -10.55
C SER A 12 -10.12 1.47 -10.24
N ARG A 13 -9.25 0.46 -10.36
CA ARG A 13 -9.58 -0.94 -10.12
C ARG A 13 -8.80 -1.47 -8.94
N ARG A 14 -9.46 -2.18 -8.02
CA ARG A 14 -8.76 -2.87 -6.92
C ARG A 14 -7.87 -3.97 -7.50
N ILE A 15 -6.63 -4.04 -7.03
CA ILE A 15 -5.68 -5.09 -7.39
C ILE A 15 -5.35 -5.94 -6.17
N GLU A 16 -4.93 -7.18 -6.42
CA GLU A 16 -4.41 -8.04 -5.37
C GLU A 16 -3.04 -7.56 -4.90
N VAL A 17 -2.80 -7.64 -3.59
CA VAL A 17 -1.53 -7.32 -2.96
C VAL A 17 -1.17 -8.51 -2.09
N ASN A 18 0.02 -9.07 -2.34
CA ASN A 18 0.52 -10.22 -1.59
C ASN A 18 1.40 -9.74 -0.44
N GLU A 19 1.08 -10.17 0.78
CA GLU A 19 1.89 -9.91 1.97
C GLU A 19 2.80 -11.10 2.26
N ILE A 20 4.09 -10.85 2.36
CA ILE A 20 5.07 -11.80 2.88
C ILE A 20 5.49 -11.31 4.26
N LYS A 21 5.20 -12.12 5.29
CA LYS A 21 5.50 -11.79 6.68
C LYS A 21 6.09 -12.99 7.43
N PRO A 22 6.88 -12.74 8.50
CA PRO A 22 7.27 -13.81 9.43
C PRO A 22 6.07 -14.47 10.10
N LEU A 23 6.21 -15.74 10.47
CA LEU A 23 5.12 -16.58 11.02
C LEU A 23 4.39 -15.96 12.23
N PHE A 24 5.13 -15.25 13.08
CA PHE A 24 4.63 -14.64 14.32
C PHE A 24 4.41 -13.12 14.22
N SER A 25 4.42 -12.56 13.00
CA SER A 25 4.18 -11.14 12.77
C SER A 25 2.70 -10.85 12.48
N TRP A 26 2.18 -9.77 13.07
CA TRP A 26 0.86 -9.24 12.70
C TRP A 26 0.88 -8.69 11.27
N SER A 27 -0.18 -8.98 10.52
CA SER A 27 -0.37 -8.44 9.18
C SER A 27 -0.56 -6.92 9.21
N VAL A 28 -0.02 -6.24 8.20
CA VAL A 28 -0.40 -4.86 7.89
C VAL A 28 -1.62 -4.93 6.99
N LYS A 29 -2.74 -4.34 7.44
CA LYS A 29 -3.96 -4.28 6.61
C LYS A 29 -3.67 -3.40 5.41
N HIS A 30 -4.04 -3.86 4.22
CA HIS A 30 -3.65 -3.18 3.00
C HIS A 30 -4.70 -3.31 1.89
N VAL A 31 -4.71 -2.35 0.98
CA VAL A 31 -5.49 -2.41 -0.25
C VAL A 31 -4.80 -1.62 -1.36
N GLY A 32 -4.69 -2.25 -2.53
CA GLY A 32 -4.09 -1.66 -3.72
C GLY A 32 -5.13 -1.30 -4.79
N PHE A 33 -4.87 -0.24 -5.54
CA PHE A 33 -5.66 0.18 -6.69
C PHE A 33 -4.75 0.53 -7.87
N GLN A 34 -5.11 0.09 -9.07
CA GLN A 34 -4.58 0.63 -10.32
C GLN A 34 -5.47 1.79 -10.76
N THR A 35 -4.87 2.96 -10.97
CA THR A 35 -5.58 4.14 -11.49
C THR A 35 -5.67 4.08 -13.02
N PRO A 36 -6.63 4.78 -13.64
CA PRO A 36 -6.70 4.90 -15.10
C PRO A 36 -5.45 5.54 -15.73
N ASP A 37 -4.71 6.33 -14.96
CA ASP A 37 -3.50 7.04 -15.41
C ASP A 37 -2.25 6.14 -15.36
N GLY A 38 -2.40 4.86 -15.01
CA GLY A 38 -1.29 3.91 -14.96
C GLY A 38 -0.45 3.98 -13.68
N THR A 39 -0.93 4.65 -12.62
CA THR A 39 -0.28 4.63 -11.30
C THR A 39 -0.91 3.56 -10.39
N VAL A 40 -0.14 3.07 -9.42
CA VAL A 40 -0.67 2.22 -8.35
C VAL A 40 -0.76 3.04 -7.08
N VAL A 41 -1.92 2.99 -6.43
CA VAL A 41 -2.17 3.55 -5.10
C VAL A 41 -2.22 2.39 -4.12
N LEU A 42 -1.39 2.42 -3.09
CA LEU A 42 -1.41 1.46 -1.99
C LEU A 42 -1.74 2.18 -0.69
N VAL A 43 -2.79 1.71 -0.03
CA VAL A 43 -3.17 2.17 1.32
C VAL A 43 -2.79 1.08 2.32
N LEU A 44 -2.03 1.46 3.33
CA LEU A 44 -1.56 0.59 4.41
C LEU A 44 -2.12 1.11 5.73
N PHE A 45 -2.61 0.21 6.57
CA PHE A 45 -2.98 0.52 7.94
C PHE A 45 -2.16 -0.35 8.90
N ASN A 46 -1.29 0.30 9.66
CA ASN A 46 -0.48 -0.32 10.69
C ASN A 46 -1.20 -0.22 12.04
N GLU A 47 -1.84 -1.30 12.46
CA GLU A 47 -2.57 -1.35 13.73
C GLU A 47 -1.63 -1.54 14.95
N GLY A 48 -0.47 -2.16 14.73
CA GLY A 48 0.50 -2.45 15.78
C GLY A 48 1.56 -1.36 15.96
N ASP A 49 2.70 -1.76 16.49
CA ASP A 49 3.84 -0.88 16.70
C ASP A 49 4.48 -0.38 15.40
N LYS A 50 5.29 0.67 15.55
CA LYS A 50 6.08 1.26 14.48
C LYS A 50 6.92 0.18 13.79
N ARG A 51 6.87 0.14 12.45
CA ARG A 51 7.56 -0.90 11.68
C ARG A 51 7.99 -0.41 10.31
N ILE A 52 9.03 -1.04 9.78
CA ILE A 52 9.50 -0.80 8.42
C ILE A 52 8.93 -1.90 7.52
N VAL A 53 8.29 -1.51 6.41
CA VAL A 53 7.80 -2.43 5.39
C VAL A 53 8.49 -2.17 4.07
N SER A 54 8.66 -3.22 3.28
CA SER A 54 9.10 -3.07 1.90
C SER A 54 7.97 -3.41 0.95
N VAL A 55 7.65 -2.46 0.08
CA VAL A 55 6.67 -2.62 -0.98
C VAL A 55 7.43 -2.90 -2.28
N ARG A 56 7.02 -3.95 -3.01
CA ARG A 56 7.60 -4.30 -4.31
C ARG A 56 6.50 -4.31 -5.37
N CYS A 57 6.80 -3.77 -6.54
CA CYS A 57 5.95 -3.89 -7.71
C CYS A 57 6.81 -4.02 -8.96
N GLY A 58 6.74 -5.17 -9.62
CA GLY A 58 7.69 -5.57 -10.66
C GLY A 58 9.14 -5.49 -10.17
N LYS A 59 9.96 -4.71 -10.87
CA LYS A 59 11.38 -4.47 -10.55
C LYS A 59 11.61 -3.34 -9.53
N LYS A 60 10.55 -2.60 -9.15
CA LYS A 60 10.67 -1.45 -8.24
C LYS A 60 10.43 -1.88 -6.80
N LYS A 61 11.18 -1.27 -5.89
CA LYS A 61 11.08 -1.48 -4.44
C LYS A 61 11.05 -0.14 -3.74
N ALA A 62 10.14 0.02 -2.80
CA ALA A 62 10.07 1.13 -1.87
C ALA A 62 10.19 0.59 -0.43
N VAL A 63 10.79 1.37 0.45
CA VAL A 63 10.86 1.10 1.88
C VAL A 63 10.09 2.20 2.58
N LEU A 64 9.13 1.82 3.41
CA LEU A 64 8.28 2.74 4.14
C LEU A 64 8.42 2.49 5.63
N GLU A 65 8.53 3.57 6.38
CA GLU A 65 8.40 3.56 7.83
C GLU A 65 6.94 3.84 8.17
N LEU A 66 6.27 2.88 8.82
CA LEU A 66 4.89 2.99 9.26
C LEU A 66 4.88 3.30 10.75
N GLU A 67 4.32 4.44 11.12
CA GLU A 67 4.10 4.79 12.52
C GLU A 67 3.06 3.86 13.16
N ALA A 68 3.10 3.74 14.48
CA ALA A 68 2.12 2.94 15.21
C ALA A 68 0.71 3.52 15.02
N LYS A 69 -0.30 2.65 14.85
CA LYS A 69 -1.71 3.03 14.71
C LYS A 69 -1.97 4.05 13.60
N SER A 70 -1.27 3.92 12.47
CA SER A 70 -1.28 4.91 11.37
C SER A 70 -1.80 4.37 10.05
N VAL A 71 -2.35 5.26 9.23
CA VAL A 71 -2.69 4.99 7.82
C VAL A 71 -1.66 5.71 6.95
N THR A 72 -1.04 4.96 6.03
CA THR A 72 -0.09 5.48 5.05
C THR A 72 -0.61 5.21 3.65
N THR A 73 -0.69 6.25 2.83
CA THR A 73 -1.03 6.11 1.40
C THR A 73 0.18 6.45 0.57
N MET A 74 0.52 5.58 -0.38
CA MET A 74 1.57 5.84 -1.36
C MET A 74 1.02 5.75 -2.79
N GLU A 75 1.55 6.60 -3.66
CA GLU A 75 1.37 6.51 -5.10
C GLU A 75 2.72 6.17 -5.73
N PHE A 76 2.76 5.21 -6.65
CA PHE A 76 3.99 4.89 -7.34
C PHE A 76 3.73 4.28 -8.71
N SER A 77 4.56 4.67 -9.68
CA SER A 77 4.44 4.18 -11.05
C SER A 77 4.92 2.73 -11.11
N CYS A 78 4.01 1.82 -11.40
CA CYS A 78 4.31 0.41 -11.60
C CYS A 78 3.59 -0.10 -12.85
N VAL A 79 4.28 -0.95 -13.61
CA VAL A 79 3.66 -1.74 -14.68
C VAL A 79 3.29 -3.08 -14.04
N LEU A 80 1.97 -3.33 -13.92
CA LEU A 80 1.42 -4.58 -13.40
C LEU A 80 1.48 -5.69 -14.44
#